data_AF-A0A7G3FHM9-F1
#
_entry.id   AF-A0A7G3FHM9-F1
#
_cell.length_a   1.000
_cell.length_b   1.000
_cell.length_c   1.000
_cell.angle_alpha   90.00
_cell.angle_beta   90.00
_cell.angle_gamma   90.00
#
_symmetry.space_group_name_H-M   'P 1'
#
loop_
_entity.id
_entity.type
_entity.pdbx_description
1 polymer ?
#
loop_
_entity_poly.entity_id
_entity_poly.type
_entity_poly.pdbx_seq_one_letter_code
_entity_poly.pdbx_strand_id
1 'polypeptide(L)'
;MNSNKDIEILIEKYFNGETSLEEEKQLQVFFQGEDIPAELKSYQDQFLMSETLKKVSSNNFSDDDLFAKLDAQEEQSRVVVMEPKRSTVLTWTYRVAAAVALIMVGFWVGGRFSTNEEVKLMQQELVTLKSQLQSSSASGRLQAVSNVSGVKKSNKEMILTLEAVMKNDPNMHVRTKAVEALVKTGSKQEVLELLSGALLEESEPAVQIAIIDALIGLDESSAIQSLEKLTEEEGVLKEVKDEAYLGIFNAKRNVINN
;
A
#
# COMPACT_ATOMS: atom_id res chain seq x y z
N MET A 1 -35.06 -17.46 4.12
CA MET A 1 -35.04 -16.15 4.78
C MET A 1 -33.83 -15.45 4.21
N ASN A 2 -34.02 -14.60 3.20
CA ASN A 2 -32.93 -13.89 2.54
C ASN A 2 -33.31 -12.41 2.58
N SER A 3 -33.20 -11.78 3.75
CA SER A 3 -33.16 -10.33 3.80
C SER A 3 -31.74 -9.92 3.45
N ASN A 4 -31.53 -8.90 2.61
CA ASN A 4 -30.17 -8.38 2.35
C ASN A 4 -29.42 -8.06 3.66
N LYS A 5 -30.16 -7.71 4.72
CA LYS A 5 -29.66 -7.56 6.10
C LYS A 5 -29.00 -8.81 6.68
N ASP A 6 -29.50 -10.00 6.38
CA ASP A 6 -28.93 -11.25 6.88
C ASP A 6 -27.54 -11.48 6.26
N ILE A 7 -27.38 -11.11 4.99
CA ILE A 7 -26.10 -11.16 4.28
C ILE A 7 -25.14 -10.08 4.80
N GLU A 8 -25.62 -8.86 5.05
CA GLU A 8 -24.81 -7.80 5.66
C GLU A 8 -24.25 -8.21 7.03
N ILE A 9 -25.07 -8.83 7.88
CA ILE A 9 -24.63 -9.37 9.18
C ILE A 9 -23.60 -10.48 9.00
N LEU A 10 -23.80 -11.39 8.04
CA LEU A 10 -22.84 -12.45 7.74
C LEU A 10 -21.51 -11.89 7.22
N ILE A 11 -21.54 -10.82 6.42
CA ILE A 11 -20.33 -10.13 5.96
C ILE A 11 -19.61 -9.49 7.15
N GLU A 12 -20.32 -8.82 8.05
CA GLU A 12 -19.75 -8.25 9.27
C GLU A 12 -19.08 -9.33 10.13
N LYS A 13 -19.77 -10.44 10.39
CA LYS A 13 -19.21 -11.60 11.10
C LYS A 13 -17.98 -12.18 10.39
N TYR A 14 -18.00 -12.27 9.06
CA TYR A 14 -16.88 -12.79 8.28
C TYR A 14 -15.63 -11.92 8.46
N PHE A 15 -15.78 -10.60 8.40
CA PHE A 15 -14.68 -9.66 8.63
C PHE A 15 -14.19 -9.65 10.09
N ASN A 16 -15.07 -9.96 11.04
CA ASN A 16 -14.72 -10.13 12.45
C ASN A 16 -14.12 -11.51 12.78
N GLY A 17 -14.11 -12.46 11.83
CA GLY A 17 -13.61 -13.83 12.05
C GLY A 17 -14.54 -14.72 12.88
N GLU A 18 -15.84 -14.44 12.87
CA GLU A 18 -16.87 -15.10 13.70
C GLU A 18 -17.78 -16.04 12.91
N THR A 19 -17.50 -16.28 11.62
CA THR A 19 -18.28 -17.17 10.76
C THR A 19 -17.92 -18.64 10.97
N SER A 20 -18.94 -19.49 10.90
CA SER A 20 -18.79 -20.94 10.72
C SER A 20 -18.59 -21.31 9.24
N LEU A 21 -18.13 -22.54 8.97
CA LEU A 21 -17.94 -23.03 7.60
C LEU A 21 -19.25 -23.04 6.79
N GLU A 22 -20.37 -23.34 7.46
CA GLU A 22 -21.71 -23.27 6.86
C GLU A 22 -22.08 -21.85 6.44
N GLU A 23 -21.74 -20.84 7.25
CA GLU A 23 -22.00 -19.42 6.97
C GLU A 23 -21.11 -18.88 5.85
N GLU A 24 -19.83 -19.27 5.82
CA GLU A 24 -18.92 -18.92 4.71
C GLU A 24 -19.38 -19.52 3.40
N LYS A 25 -19.90 -20.75 3.42
CA LYS A 25 -20.49 -21.38 2.23
C LYS A 25 -21.74 -20.64 1.76
N GLN A 26 -22.54 -20.08 2.68
CA GLN A 26 -23.69 -19.25 2.32
C GLN A 26 -23.25 -17.96 1.61
N LEU A 27 -22.20 -17.29 2.09
CA LEU A 27 -21.62 -16.12 1.44
C LEU A 27 -21.09 -16.46 0.04
N GLN A 28 -20.36 -17.57 -0.11
CA GLN A 28 -19.88 -18.04 -1.42
C GLN A 28 -21.03 -18.27 -2.42
N VAL A 29 -22.08 -18.98 -2.00
CA VAL A 29 -23.24 -19.26 -2.87
C VAL A 29 -23.99 -17.98 -3.23
N PHE A 30 -24.13 -17.05 -2.29
CA PHE A 30 -24.79 -15.76 -2.55
C PHE A 30 -24.03 -14.93 -3.60
N PHE A 31 -22.71 -14.81 -3.46
CA PHE A 31 -21.88 -14.01 -4.38
C PHE A 31 -21.59 -14.67 -5.74
N GLN A 32 -21.93 -15.95 -5.90
CA GLN A 32 -21.98 -16.64 -7.20
C GLN A 32 -23.24 -16.32 -8.01
N GLY A 33 -24.28 -15.73 -7.40
CA GLY A 33 -25.51 -15.34 -8.09
C GLY A 33 -25.32 -14.20 -9.08
N GLU A 34 -26.15 -14.15 -10.13
CA GLU A 34 -26.10 -13.09 -11.15
C GLU A 34 -26.78 -11.77 -10.71
N ASP A 35 -27.71 -11.83 -9.75
CA ASP A 35 -28.52 -10.67 -9.32
C ASP A 35 -28.13 -10.22 -7.90
N ILE A 36 -26.97 -9.56 -7.79
CA ILE A 36 -26.45 -9.04 -6.52
C ILE A 36 -26.89 -7.58 -6.32
N PRO A 37 -27.47 -7.22 -5.16
CA PRO A 37 -27.81 -5.84 -4.83
C PRO A 37 -26.62 -4.89 -5.02
N ALA A 38 -26.88 -3.68 -5.54
CA ALA A 38 -25.84 -2.70 -5.85
C ALA A 38 -24.91 -2.38 -4.66
N GLU A 39 -25.46 -2.39 -3.44
CA GLU A 39 -24.75 -2.11 -2.20
C GLU A 39 -23.78 -3.23 -1.78
N LEU A 40 -24.02 -4.47 -2.25
CA LEU A 40 -23.21 -5.64 -1.94
C LEU A 40 -22.23 -6.00 -3.06
N LYS A 41 -22.36 -5.39 -4.24
CA LYS A 41 -21.56 -5.71 -5.42
C LYS A 41 -20.06 -5.52 -5.22
N SER A 42 -19.64 -4.60 -4.35
CA SER A 42 -18.24 -4.37 -3.99
C SER A 42 -17.57 -5.58 -3.33
N TYR A 43 -18.34 -6.45 -2.67
CA TYR A 43 -17.83 -7.63 -1.99
C TYR A 43 -17.70 -8.85 -2.92
N GLN A 44 -18.30 -8.81 -4.12
CA GLN A 44 -18.40 -9.96 -5.02
C GLN A 44 -17.04 -10.54 -5.42
N ASP A 45 -16.09 -9.69 -5.83
CA ASP A 45 -14.77 -10.13 -6.29
C ASP A 45 -14.00 -10.91 -5.22
N GLN A 46 -14.17 -10.53 -3.94
CA GLN A 46 -13.50 -11.16 -2.81
C GLN A 46 -13.94 -12.62 -2.61
N PHE A 47 -15.23 -12.90 -2.78
CA PHE A 47 -15.78 -14.25 -2.62
C PHE A 47 -15.64 -15.12 -3.89
N LEU A 48 -15.43 -14.51 -5.06
CA LEU A 48 -15.17 -15.22 -6.32
C LEU A 48 -13.70 -15.61 -6.53
N MET A 49 -12.75 -14.97 -5.83
CA MET A 49 -11.30 -15.21 -6.03
C MET A 49 -10.85 -16.67 -5.75
N SER A 50 -11.60 -17.39 -4.89
CA SER A 50 -11.34 -18.79 -4.56
C SER A 50 -11.48 -19.75 -5.75
N GLU A 51 -12.40 -19.48 -6.68
CA GLU A 51 -12.55 -20.27 -7.91
C GLU A 51 -11.48 -19.92 -8.95
N THR A 52 -11.12 -18.64 -9.04
CA THR A 52 -10.07 -18.16 -9.94
C THR A 52 -8.73 -18.82 -9.64
N LEU A 53 -8.35 -18.95 -8.36
CA LEU A 53 -7.10 -19.59 -7.95
C LEU A 53 -7.08 -21.11 -8.20
N LYS A 54 -8.23 -21.80 -8.07
CA LYS A 54 -8.35 -23.22 -8.47
C LYS A 54 -8.07 -23.43 -9.96
N LYS A 55 -8.48 -22.47 -10.80
CA LYS A 55 -8.30 -22.53 -12.26
C LYS A 55 -6.87 -22.21 -12.70
N VAL A 56 -6.18 -21.31 -11.99
CA VAL A 56 -4.79 -20.92 -12.29
C VAL A 56 -3.80 -22.03 -11.89
N SER A 57 -4.02 -22.69 -10.75
CA SER A 57 -3.15 -23.82 -10.32
C SER A 57 -3.24 -25.04 -11.26
N SER A 58 -4.29 -25.13 -12.08
CA SER A 58 -4.50 -26.24 -13.02
C SER A 58 -3.89 -26.03 -14.42
N ASN A 59 -3.35 -24.85 -14.74
CA ASN A 59 -2.79 -24.57 -16.07
C ASN A 59 -1.25 -24.58 -16.05
N ASN A 60 -0.69 -25.75 -16.37
CA ASN A 60 0.63 -26.04 -16.97
C ASN A 60 1.58 -24.84 -17.23
N PHE A 61 2.18 -24.26 -16.19
CA PHE A 61 3.43 -23.52 -16.32
C PHE A 61 4.56 -24.48 -15.93
N SER A 62 5.19 -25.14 -16.91
CA SER A 62 6.45 -25.85 -16.69
C SER A 62 7.61 -24.88 -16.84
N ASP A 63 8.52 -24.88 -15.87
CA ASP A 63 9.74 -24.06 -15.88
C ASP A 63 10.55 -24.23 -17.19
N ASP A 64 10.47 -25.40 -17.81
CA ASP A 64 11.11 -25.72 -19.10
C ASP A 64 10.70 -24.78 -20.26
N ASP A 65 9.45 -24.30 -20.28
CA ASP A 65 8.94 -23.40 -21.33
C ASP A 65 9.44 -21.95 -21.13
N LEU A 66 9.89 -21.64 -19.91
CA LEU A 66 10.48 -20.36 -19.52
C LEU A 66 11.97 -20.29 -19.93
N PHE A 67 12.72 -21.37 -19.70
CA PHE A 67 14.14 -21.45 -20.05
C PHE A 67 14.38 -21.56 -21.56
N ALA A 68 13.50 -22.25 -22.30
CA ALA A 68 13.58 -22.35 -23.75
C ALA A 68 13.47 -20.98 -24.47
N LYS A 69 12.83 -19.99 -23.86
CA LYS A 69 12.68 -18.63 -24.41
C LYS A 69 13.88 -17.72 -24.13
N LEU A 70 14.72 -18.07 -23.15
CA LEU A 70 15.95 -17.33 -22.82
C LEU A 70 17.10 -17.75 -23.73
N ASP A 71 17.24 -19.04 -24.01
CA ASP A 71 18.32 -19.58 -24.86
C ASP A 71 18.15 -19.20 -26.36
N ALA A 72 16.92 -18.90 -26.80
CA ALA A 72 16.63 -18.52 -28.18
C ALA A 72 17.09 -17.10 -28.57
N GLN A 73 17.57 -16.28 -27.62
CA GLN A 73 17.89 -14.86 -27.85
C GLN A 73 19.40 -14.54 -28.02
N GLU A 74 20.30 -15.52 -27.84
CA GLU A 74 21.75 -15.27 -27.87
C GLU A 74 22.41 -15.36 -29.27
N GLU A 75 21.73 -15.89 -30.31
CA GLU A 75 22.36 -16.18 -31.61
C GLU A 75 22.47 -15.01 -32.62
N GLN A 76 22.12 -13.76 -32.26
CA GLN A 76 22.18 -12.62 -33.19
C GLN A 76 23.09 -11.48 -32.73
N SER A 77 24.36 -11.77 -32.45
CA SER A 77 25.39 -10.72 -32.38
C SER A 77 26.23 -10.70 -33.67
N ARG A 78 25.72 -10.01 -34.71
CA ARG A 78 26.54 -9.64 -35.87
C ARG A 78 27.56 -8.59 -35.44
N VAL A 79 28.82 -8.99 -35.33
CA VAL A 79 29.95 -8.07 -35.14
C VAL A 79 30.11 -7.22 -36.39
N VAL A 80 29.65 -5.97 -36.34
CA VAL A 80 29.88 -4.98 -37.41
C VAL A 80 31.24 -4.35 -37.18
N VAL A 81 32.20 -4.68 -38.04
CA VAL A 81 33.51 -4.00 -38.09
C VAL A 81 33.29 -2.58 -38.60
N MET A 82 33.56 -1.57 -37.76
CA MET A 82 33.47 -0.16 -38.14
C MET A 82 34.81 0.32 -38.72
N GLU A 83 34.83 0.73 -40.00
CA GLU A 83 35.94 1.53 -40.53
C GLU A 83 35.68 3.04 -40.29
N PRO A 84 36.64 3.79 -39.69
CA PRO A 84 36.44 5.21 -39.41
C PRO A 84 36.79 6.06 -40.64
N LYS A 85 35.79 6.46 -41.43
CA LYS A 85 35.98 7.46 -42.50
C LYS A 85 35.99 8.87 -41.89
N ARG A 86 37.18 9.50 -41.85
CA ARG A 86 37.38 10.90 -41.42
C ARG A 86 36.91 11.87 -42.50
N SER A 87 35.93 12.72 -42.17
CA SER A 87 35.56 13.92 -42.92
C SER A 87 35.27 15.02 -41.90
N THR A 88 36.10 16.07 -41.86
CA THR A 88 36.23 16.93 -40.67
C THR A 88 35.78 18.38 -40.85
N VAL A 89 35.05 18.74 -41.90
CA VAL A 89 34.63 20.16 -42.07
C VAL A 89 33.18 20.34 -42.51
N LEU A 90 32.59 19.40 -43.25
CA LEU A 90 31.15 19.43 -43.52
C LEU A 90 30.32 18.95 -42.30
N THR A 91 30.94 18.29 -41.32
CA THR A 91 30.27 17.75 -40.14
C THR A 91 29.92 18.80 -39.08
N TRP A 92 30.55 19.97 -39.01
CA TRP A 92 30.33 20.87 -37.87
C TRP A 92 28.97 21.57 -37.92
N THR A 93 28.52 22.03 -39.10
CA THR A 93 27.20 22.64 -39.26
C THR A 93 26.07 21.63 -39.10
N TYR A 94 26.21 20.42 -39.65
CA TYR A 94 25.24 19.35 -39.42
C TYR A 94 25.20 18.89 -37.96
N ARG A 95 26.33 18.91 -37.23
CA ARG A 95 26.35 18.63 -35.78
C ARG A 95 25.60 19.68 -34.97
N VAL A 96 25.77 20.96 -35.30
CA VAL A 96 25.02 22.05 -34.64
C VAL A 96 23.53 21.95 -34.96
N ALA A 97 23.17 21.73 -36.23
CA ALA A 97 21.78 21.53 -36.63
C ALA A 97 21.15 20.29 -35.98
N ALA A 98 21.87 19.18 -35.91
CA ALA A 98 21.43 17.96 -35.23
C ALA A 98 21.28 18.17 -33.71
N ALA A 99 22.16 18.94 -33.07
CA ALA A 99 22.04 19.27 -31.65
C ALA A 99 20.80 20.12 -31.37
N VAL A 100 20.56 21.16 -32.18
CA VAL A 100 19.34 21.98 -32.07
C VAL A 100 18.09 21.16 -32.37
N ALA A 101 18.13 20.28 -33.37
CA ALA A 101 17.03 19.37 -33.68
C ALA A 101 16.77 18.38 -32.54
N LEU A 102 17.81 17.80 -31.93
CA LEU A 102 17.68 16.91 -30.78
C LEU A 102 17.18 17.65 -29.53
N ILE A 103 17.53 18.93 -29.34
CA ILE A 103 16.97 19.75 -28.27
C ILE A 103 15.49 20.06 -28.55
N MET A 104 15.13 20.41 -29.78
CA MET A 104 13.72 20.66 -30.14
C MET A 104 12.88 19.40 -30.05
N VAL A 105 13.39 18.26 -30.53
CA VAL A 105 12.75 16.94 -30.40
C VAL A 105 12.71 16.53 -28.94
N GLY A 106 13.79 16.71 -28.19
CA GLY A 106 13.84 16.43 -26.76
C GLY A 106 12.87 17.30 -25.95
N PHE A 107 12.70 18.57 -26.30
CA PHE A 107 11.73 19.47 -25.69
C PHE A 107 10.30 19.10 -26.10
N TRP A 108 10.07 18.73 -27.36
CA TRP A 108 8.76 18.34 -27.88
C TRP A 108 8.30 16.96 -27.38
N VAL A 109 9.22 16.00 -27.29
CA VAL A 109 9.00 14.65 -26.75
C VAL A 109 8.97 14.70 -25.22
N GLY A 110 9.88 15.43 -24.59
CA GLY A 110 9.92 15.63 -23.13
C GLY A 110 8.67 16.32 -22.60
N GLY A 111 8.11 17.28 -23.33
CA GLY A 111 6.82 17.89 -23.01
C GLY A 111 5.61 16.95 -23.20
N ARG A 112 5.76 15.85 -23.97
CA ARG A 112 4.75 14.78 -24.08
C ARG A 112 4.94 13.65 -23.08
N PHE A 113 6.14 13.46 -22.53
CA PHE A 113 6.46 12.47 -21.49
C PHE A 113 6.18 13.00 -20.06
N SER A 114 5.29 13.96 -19.91
CA SER A 114 4.90 14.44 -18.58
C SER A 114 4.13 13.36 -17.80
N THR A 115 4.55 13.19 -16.55
CA THR A 115 3.92 12.64 -15.34
C THR A 115 2.44 12.99 -15.10
N ASN A 116 1.73 13.58 -16.07
CA ASN A 116 0.38 14.09 -15.91
C ASN A 116 -0.64 12.99 -15.64
N GLU A 117 -0.51 11.79 -16.24
CA GLU A 117 -1.45 10.70 -15.93
C GLU A 117 -1.25 10.15 -14.53
N GLU A 118 -0.01 9.86 -14.12
CA GLU A 118 0.30 9.36 -12.77
C GLU A 118 -0.12 10.37 -11.70
N VAL A 119 0.19 11.66 -11.89
CA VAL A 119 -0.21 12.73 -10.97
C VAL A 119 -1.73 12.90 -10.93
N LYS A 120 -2.41 12.78 -12.07
CA LYS A 120 -3.88 12.87 -12.12
C LYS A 120 -4.54 11.70 -11.40
N LEU A 121 -4.02 10.49 -11.55
CA LEU A 121 -4.50 9.30 -10.83
C LEU A 121 -4.32 9.48 -9.32
N MET A 122 -3.13 9.91 -8.88
CA MET A 122 -2.87 10.19 -7.45
C MET A 122 -3.80 11.28 -6.88
N GLN A 123 -4.06 12.34 -7.64
CA GLN A 123 -5.00 13.39 -7.24
C GLN A 123 -6.42 12.86 -7.15
N GLN A 124 -6.84 12.02 -8.10
CA GLN A 124 -8.16 11.42 -8.09
C GLN A 124 -8.34 10.48 -6.90
N GLU A 125 -7.36 9.63 -6.59
CA GLU A 125 -7.38 8.77 -5.42
C GLU A 125 -7.50 9.57 -4.11
N LEU A 126 -6.76 10.67 -4.01
CA LEU A 126 -6.84 11.55 -2.84
C LEU A 126 -8.23 12.20 -2.69
N VAL A 127 -8.82 12.64 -3.80
CA VAL A 127 -10.18 13.19 -3.81
C VAL A 127 -11.19 12.12 -3.38
N THR A 128 -11.05 10.89 -3.90
CA THR A 128 -11.90 9.76 -3.52
C THR A 128 -11.77 9.43 -2.04
N LEU A 129 -10.54 9.34 -1.51
CA LEU A 129 -10.28 9.13 -0.08
C LEU A 129 -10.97 10.21 0.76
N LYS A 130 -10.71 11.49 0.47
CA LYS A 130 -11.30 12.61 1.22
C LYS A 130 -12.83 12.59 1.18
N SER A 131 -13.42 12.22 0.04
CA SER A 131 -14.87 12.06 -0.12
C SER A 131 -15.42 10.92 0.73
N GLN A 132 -14.77 9.74 0.72
CA GLN A 132 -15.20 8.58 1.51
C GLN A 132 -15.03 8.81 3.02
N LEU A 133 -14.01 9.58 3.43
CA LEU A 133 -13.81 10.01 4.82
C LEU A 133 -14.92 10.94 5.35
N GLN A 134 -15.74 11.54 4.48
CA GLN A 134 -16.93 12.29 4.92
C GLN A 134 -18.09 11.38 5.37
N SER A 135 -17.94 10.06 5.30
CA SER A 135 -18.93 9.12 5.81
C SER A 135 -19.26 9.39 7.29
N SER A 136 -20.55 9.44 7.61
CA SER A 136 -21.04 9.56 8.99
C SER A 136 -20.76 8.31 9.82
N SER A 137 -20.69 7.14 9.17
CA SER A 137 -20.41 5.86 9.83
C SER A 137 -18.91 5.60 9.95
N ALA A 138 -18.50 4.99 11.07
CA ALA A 138 -17.13 4.54 11.28
C ALA A 138 -16.71 3.49 10.24
N SER A 139 -17.61 2.55 9.89
CA SER A 139 -17.35 1.52 8.88
C SER A 139 -17.03 2.11 7.50
N GLY A 140 -17.76 3.14 7.05
CA GLY A 140 -17.47 3.81 5.78
C GLY A 140 -16.11 4.51 5.77
N ARG A 141 -15.72 5.15 6.88
CA ARG A 141 -14.38 5.77 7.01
C ARG A 141 -13.27 4.73 7.13
N LEU A 142 -13.51 3.63 7.83
CA LEU A 142 -12.60 2.49 7.93
C LEU A 142 -12.32 1.89 6.55
N GLN A 143 -13.36 1.72 5.73
CA GLN A 143 -13.24 1.25 4.35
C GLN A 143 -12.43 2.24 3.51
N ALA A 144 -12.68 3.55 3.66
CA ALA A 144 -11.94 4.60 2.97
C ALA A 144 -10.43 4.47 3.22
N VAL A 145 -10.03 4.35 4.49
CA VAL A 145 -8.63 4.20 4.90
C VAL A 145 -8.05 2.87 4.42
N SER A 146 -8.82 1.79 4.47
CA SER A 146 -8.38 0.46 4.04
C SER A 146 -8.00 0.42 2.55
N ASN A 147 -8.72 1.15 1.71
CA ASN A 147 -8.48 1.21 0.27
C ASN A 147 -7.16 1.90 -0.11
N VAL A 148 -6.57 2.68 0.80
CA VAL A 148 -5.31 3.42 0.55
C VAL A 148 -4.12 2.47 0.42
N SER A 149 -4.21 1.26 0.97
CA SER A 149 -3.11 0.29 1.03
C SER A 149 -2.67 -0.33 -0.31
N GLY A 150 -3.34 0.00 -1.43
CA GLY A 150 -2.96 -0.46 -2.78
C GLY A 150 -2.01 0.48 -3.55
N VAL A 151 -1.71 1.67 -3.04
CA VAL A 151 -1.01 2.73 -3.78
C VAL A 151 0.50 2.66 -3.54
N LYS A 152 1.27 2.21 -4.54
CA LYS A 152 2.73 1.99 -4.45
C LYS A 152 3.58 3.25 -4.21
N LYS A 153 3.01 4.44 -4.39
CA LYS A 153 3.72 5.72 -4.19
C LYS A 153 2.72 6.80 -3.83
N SER A 154 2.73 7.20 -2.56
CA SER A 154 1.79 8.17 -2.04
C SER A 154 2.32 9.59 -2.18
N ASN A 155 1.43 10.53 -2.52
CA ASN A 155 1.72 11.96 -2.44
C ASN A 155 1.69 12.38 -0.96
N LYS A 156 2.58 13.29 -0.55
CA LYS A 156 2.63 13.93 0.78
C LYS A 156 1.26 14.31 1.34
N GLU A 157 0.35 14.79 0.48
CA GLU A 157 -1.00 15.18 0.91
C GLU A 157 -1.86 14.00 1.39
N MET A 158 -1.65 12.80 0.86
CA MET A 158 -2.32 11.58 1.32
C MET A 158 -1.76 11.14 2.68
N ILE A 159 -0.45 11.21 2.91
CA ILE A 159 0.17 10.96 4.22
C ILE A 159 -0.39 11.93 5.27
N LEU A 160 -0.44 13.23 4.97
CA LEU A 160 -1.05 14.23 5.87
C LEU A 160 -2.54 13.97 6.13
N THR A 161 -3.26 13.44 5.14
CA THR A 161 -4.67 13.08 5.32
C THR A 161 -4.81 11.89 6.27
N LEU A 162 -3.99 10.85 6.11
CA LEU A 162 -3.97 9.69 7.00
C LEU A 162 -3.52 10.06 8.42
N GLU A 163 -2.53 10.95 8.56
CA GLU A 163 -2.12 11.51 9.84
C GLU A 163 -3.29 12.21 10.53
N ALA A 164 -4.03 13.06 9.80
CA ALA A 164 -5.19 13.74 10.35
C ALA A 164 -6.28 12.76 10.81
N VAL A 165 -6.49 11.66 10.09
CA VAL A 165 -7.42 10.59 10.49
C VAL A 165 -6.92 9.88 11.76
N MET A 166 -5.65 9.50 11.82
CA MET A 166 -5.03 8.89 13.00
C MET A 166 -5.19 9.78 14.25
N LYS A 167 -4.92 11.08 14.13
CA LYS A 167 -4.97 12.01 15.27
C LYS A 167 -6.39 12.38 15.69
N ASN A 168 -7.36 12.45 14.76
CA ASN A 168 -8.63 13.13 15.03
C ASN A 168 -9.90 12.33 14.76
N ASP A 169 -9.86 11.13 14.14
CA ASP A 169 -11.10 10.37 13.92
C ASP A 169 -11.74 9.98 15.26
N PRO A 170 -13.06 10.15 15.45
CA PRO A 170 -13.70 9.81 16.72
C PRO A 170 -13.73 8.31 17.03
N ASN A 171 -13.47 7.44 16.04
CA ASN A 171 -13.51 5.99 16.23
C ASN A 171 -12.09 5.40 16.25
N MET A 172 -11.72 4.75 17.36
CA MET A 172 -10.40 4.13 17.53
C MET A 172 -10.01 3.09 16.47
N HIS A 173 -10.96 2.35 15.88
CA HIS A 173 -10.66 1.39 14.82
C HIS A 173 -10.27 2.09 13.52
N VAL A 174 -10.85 3.26 13.23
CA VAL A 174 -10.45 4.06 12.07
C VAL A 174 -9.05 4.63 12.29
N ARG A 175 -8.74 5.06 13.51
CA ARG A 175 -7.41 5.59 13.89
C ARG A 175 -6.31 4.53 13.81
N THR A 176 -6.53 3.34 14.37
CA THR A 176 -5.61 2.20 14.25
C THR A 176 -5.41 1.79 12.79
N LYS A 177 -6.47 1.79 11.98
CA LYS A 177 -6.36 1.52 10.54
C LYS A 177 -5.54 2.56 9.79
N ALA A 178 -5.60 3.82 10.21
CA ALA A 178 -4.78 4.88 9.64
C ALA A 178 -3.29 4.67 9.92
N VAL A 179 -2.93 4.15 11.11
CA VAL A 179 -1.54 3.74 11.42
C VAL A 179 -1.07 2.66 10.45
N GLU A 180 -1.86 1.61 10.22
CA GLU A 180 -1.50 0.56 9.25
C GLU A 180 -1.35 1.11 7.82
N ALA A 181 -2.24 2.01 7.42
CA ALA A 181 -2.21 2.62 6.09
C ALA A 181 -0.96 3.49 5.90
N LEU A 182 -0.55 4.24 6.93
CA LEU A 182 0.68 5.04 6.92
C LEU A 182 1.90 4.17 6.68
N VAL A 183 2.05 3.06 7.40
CA VAL A 183 3.15 2.10 7.22
C VAL A 183 3.24 1.57 5.79
N LYS A 184 2.09 1.33 5.14
CA LYS A 184 2.04 0.78 3.78
C LYS A 184 2.30 1.82 2.69
N THR A 185 2.06 3.11 2.96
CA THR A 185 2.07 4.15 1.91
C THR A 185 3.19 5.17 2.04
N GLY A 186 3.63 5.47 3.26
CA GLY A 186 4.69 6.43 3.50
C GLY A 186 6.08 5.83 3.35
N SER A 187 7.09 6.69 3.24
CA SER A 187 8.47 6.23 3.33
C SER A 187 8.80 5.83 4.76
N LYS A 188 9.65 4.81 4.94
CA LYS A 188 10.04 4.31 6.27
C LYS A 188 10.44 5.44 7.24
N GLN A 189 11.28 6.38 6.78
CA GLN A 189 11.75 7.49 7.61
C GLN A 189 10.63 8.47 7.99
N GLU A 190 9.80 8.87 7.01
CA GLU A 190 8.71 9.82 7.23
C GLU A 190 7.65 9.27 8.19
N VAL A 191 7.27 7.99 8.02
CA VAL A 191 6.31 7.32 8.90
C VAL A 191 6.88 7.16 10.29
N LEU A 192 8.17 6.83 10.42
CA LEU A 192 8.82 6.68 11.71
C LEU A 192 8.82 7.97 12.53
N GLU A 193 9.20 9.10 11.91
CA GLU A 193 9.22 10.41 12.59
C GLU A 193 7.81 10.80 13.06
N LEU A 194 6.82 10.61 12.19
CA LEU A 194 5.41 10.89 12.49
C LEU A 194 4.91 10.03 13.66
N LEU A 195 5.08 8.71 13.59
CA LEU A 195 4.59 7.77 14.60
C LEU A 195 5.32 7.92 15.93
N SER A 196 6.63 8.21 15.91
CA SER A 196 7.42 8.46 17.12
C SER A 196 6.95 9.72 17.85
N GLY A 197 6.56 10.76 17.10
CA GLY A 197 5.97 11.97 17.68
C GLY A 197 4.56 11.74 18.22
N ALA A 198 3.75 10.95 17.50
CA ALA A 198 2.37 10.67 17.90
C ALA A 198 2.26 9.77 19.14
N LEU A 199 3.21 8.85 19.35
CA LEU A 199 3.15 7.85 20.42
C LEU A 199 2.94 8.44 21.82
N LEU A 200 3.63 9.54 22.12
CA LEU A 200 3.58 10.19 23.44
C LEU A 200 2.40 11.16 23.58
N GLU A 201 1.78 11.58 22.47
CA GLU A 201 0.59 12.44 22.47
C GLU A 201 -0.71 11.63 22.51
N GLU A 202 -0.67 10.39 22.04
CA GLU A 202 -1.82 9.51 21.93
C GLU A 202 -2.27 8.98 23.30
N SER A 203 -3.55 9.10 23.60
CA SER A 203 -4.13 8.64 24.87
C SER A 203 -4.98 7.39 24.75
N GLU A 204 -5.40 7.01 23.54
CA GLU A 204 -6.22 5.82 23.32
C GLU A 204 -5.34 4.56 23.28
N PRO A 205 -5.45 3.63 24.26
CA PRO A 205 -4.52 2.51 24.39
C PRO A 205 -4.42 1.62 23.15
N ALA A 206 -5.54 1.34 22.47
CA ALA A 206 -5.50 0.52 21.26
C ALA A 206 -4.76 1.21 20.11
N VAL A 207 -4.82 2.54 20.03
CA VAL A 207 -4.08 3.32 19.04
C VAL A 207 -2.60 3.38 19.42
N GLN A 208 -2.27 3.55 20.71
CA GLN A 208 -0.88 3.47 21.18
C GLN A 208 -0.25 2.11 20.84
N ILE A 209 -0.95 1.01 21.09
CA ILE A 209 -0.48 -0.35 20.74
C ILE A 209 -0.23 -0.47 19.24
N ALA A 210 -1.16 -0.01 18.40
CA ALA A 210 -0.96 -0.03 16.94
C ALA A 210 0.25 0.80 16.49
N ILE A 211 0.51 1.95 17.13
CA ILE A 211 1.71 2.77 16.87
C ILE A 211 2.98 2.02 17.29
N ILE A 212 2.98 1.37 18.45
CA ILE A 212 4.12 0.56 18.93
C ILE A 212 4.42 -0.57 17.94
N ASP A 213 3.40 -1.34 17.54
CA ASP A 213 3.52 -2.42 16.56
C ASP A 213 4.10 -1.93 15.23
N ALA A 214 3.62 -0.78 14.74
CA ALA A 214 4.11 -0.16 13.53
C ALA A 214 5.59 0.24 13.65
N LEU A 215 6.00 0.84 14.77
CA LEU A 215 7.39 1.22 15.01
C LEU A 215 8.32 0.00 15.10
N ILE A 216 7.87 -1.09 15.73
CA ILE A 216 8.60 -2.36 15.78
C ILE A 216 8.74 -2.95 14.38
N GLY A 217 7.66 -2.98 13.60
CA GLY A 217 7.64 -3.52 12.24
C GLY A 217 8.51 -2.73 11.25
N LEU A 218 8.73 -1.44 11.51
CA LEU A 218 9.67 -0.60 10.77
C LEU A 218 11.14 -0.88 11.15
N ASP A 219 11.41 -1.75 12.14
CA ASP A 219 12.71 -2.27 12.56
C ASP A 219 13.76 -1.18 12.79
N GLU A 220 13.47 -0.27 13.71
CA GLU A 220 14.31 0.89 13.97
C GLU A 220 14.61 1.07 15.45
N SER A 221 15.90 1.03 15.78
CA SER A 221 16.41 1.32 17.12
C SER A 221 16.11 2.74 17.58
N SER A 222 15.79 3.65 16.65
CA SER A 222 15.44 5.04 16.96
C SER A 222 14.13 5.16 17.75
N ALA A 223 13.21 4.20 17.63
CA ALA A 223 11.99 4.15 18.42
C ALA A 223 12.22 3.75 19.88
N ILE A 224 13.37 3.13 20.22
CA ILE A 224 13.66 2.63 21.57
C ILE A 224 13.54 3.73 22.61
N GLN A 225 14.05 4.93 22.34
CA GLN A 225 13.99 6.02 23.31
C GLN A 225 12.54 6.46 23.58
N SER A 226 11.68 6.49 22.56
CA SER A 226 10.26 6.82 22.74
C SER A 226 9.53 5.73 23.51
N LEU A 227 9.82 4.46 23.24
CA LEU A 227 9.27 3.32 23.98
C LEU A 227 9.73 3.32 25.45
N GLU A 228 11.01 3.58 25.72
CA GLU A 228 11.55 3.67 27.08
C GLU A 228 10.84 4.78 27.88
N LYS A 229 10.67 5.98 27.30
CA LYS A 229 9.89 7.05 27.92
C LYS A 229 8.45 6.62 28.24
N LEU A 230 7.78 5.95 27.30
CA LEU A 230 6.41 5.48 27.47
C LEU A 230 6.27 4.46 28.62
N THR A 231 7.27 3.59 28.81
CA THR A 231 7.25 2.61 29.92
C THR A 231 7.36 3.26 31.30
N GLU A 232 8.03 4.41 31.39
CA GLU A 232 8.24 5.16 32.64
C GLU A 232 7.09 6.13 32.94
N GLU A 233 6.28 6.50 31.94
CA GLU A 233 5.23 7.50 32.08
C GLU A 233 4.10 7.06 33.02
N GLU A 234 3.72 7.95 33.96
CA GLU A 234 2.61 7.72 34.87
C GLU A 234 1.28 7.87 34.13
N GLY A 235 0.33 6.96 34.40
CA GLY A 235 -1.00 6.99 33.77
C GLY A 235 -1.12 6.15 32.48
N VAL A 236 -0.01 5.72 31.89
CA VAL A 236 -0.03 4.74 30.79
C VAL A 236 -0.47 3.37 31.31
N LEU A 237 -1.42 2.73 30.61
CA LEU A 237 -1.95 1.42 30.98
C LEU A 237 -0.86 0.35 30.95
N LYS A 238 -1.00 -0.65 31.84
CA LYS A 238 -0.03 -1.74 31.95
C LYS A 238 0.16 -2.47 30.63
N GLU A 239 -0.92 -2.71 29.89
CA GLU A 239 -0.92 -3.41 28.61
C GLU A 239 -0.09 -2.67 27.56
N VAL A 240 -0.18 -1.33 27.54
CA VAL A 240 0.61 -0.49 26.63
C VAL A 240 2.10 -0.53 27.03
N LYS A 241 2.40 -0.52 28.33
CA LYS A 241 3.78 -0.67 28.82
C LYS A 241 4.37 -2.03 28.49
N ASP A 242 3.59 -3.10 28.67
CA ASP A 242 4.00 -4.46 28.33
C ASP A 242 4.34 -4.58 26.83
N GLU A 243 3.51 -3.98 25.97
CA GLU A 243 3.78 -3.93 24.52
C GLU A 243 5.05 -3.12 24.20
N ALA A 244 5.23 -1.97 24.85
CA ALA A 244 6.45 -1.18 24.68
C ALA A 244 7.71 -1.94 25.11
N TYR A 245 7.66 -2.69 26.23
CA TYR A 245 8.75 -3.56 26.66
C TYR A 245 9.04 -4.67 25.64
N LEU A 246 8.00 -5.30 25.09
CA LEU A 246 8.16 -6.30 24.03
C LEU A 246 8.84 -5.69 22.79
N GLY A 247 8.44 -4.49 22.40
CA GLY A 247 9.07 -3.75 21.31
C GLY A 247 10.55 -3.44 21.55
N ILE A 248 10.90 -2.94 22.74
CA ILE A 248 12.29 -2.67 23.12
C ILE A 248 13.13 -3.96 23.06
N PHE A 249 12.59 -5.07 23.59
CA PHE A 249 13.27 -6.36 23.56
C PHE A 249 13.55 -6.83 22.12
N ASN A 250 12.54 -6.76 21.25
CA ASN A 250 12.66 -7.16 19.85
C ASN A 250 13.68 -6.29 19.08
N ALA A 251 13.62 -4.97 19.26
CA ALA A 251 14.56 -4.05 18.62
C ALA A 251 16.01 -4.30 19.05
N LYS A 252 16.26 -4.49 20.36
CA LYS A 252 17.61 -4.80 20.88
C LYS A 252 18.14 -6.13 20.35
N ARG A 253 17.27 -7.13 20.19
CA ARG A 253 17.64 -8.43 19.61
C ARG A 253 18.05 -8.32 18.14
N ASN A 254 17.33 -7.52 17.34
CA ASN A 254 17.63 -7.36 15.91
C ASN A 254 18.98 -6.62 15.69
N VAL A 255 19.32 -5.66 16.55
CA VAL A 255 20.64 -4.98 16.52
C VAL A 255 21.80 -5.94 16.79
N ILE A 256 21.60 -6.96 17.62
CA ILE A 256 22.66 -7.93 17.96
C ILE A 256 22.90 -8.94 16.82
N ASN A 257 21.89 -9.19 15.98
CA ASN A 257 21.93 -10.21 14.93
C ASN A 257 22.32 -9.69 13.54
N ASN A 258 22.45 -8.37 13.37
CA ASN A 258 22.91 -7.70 12.14
C ASN A 258 24.34 -7.16 12.31
#